data_AF-A0AAN0NEV0-F1
#
_entry.id   AF-A0AAN0NEV0-F1
#
_cell.length_a   1.000
_cell.length_b   1.000
_cell.length_c   1.000
_cell.angle_alpha   90.00
_cell.angle_beta   90.00
_cell.angle_gamma   90.00
#
_symmetry.space_group_name_H-M   'P 1'
#
loop_
_entity.id
_entity.type
_entity.pdbx_description
1 polymer ?
#
loop_
_entity_poly.entity_id
_entity_poly.type
_entity_poly.pdbx_seq_one_letter_code
_entity_poly.pdbx_strand_id
1 'polypeptide(L)' 'MGFAFDGDADRRLAVNEHGKLVDGDEILYILGQYLRDKGMLKEDTVVSTVMANLGFMKCQKRLD' A
#
# COMPACT_ATOMS: atom_id res chain seq x y z
N MET A 1 3.47 10.49 12.25
CA MET A 1 2.61 9.55 11.51
C MET A 1 1.30 9.42 12.27
N GLY A 2 0.17 9.53 11.58
CA GLY A 2 -1.17 9.33 12.15
C GLY A 2 -1.92 8.22 11.41
N PHE A 3 -2.84 7.55 12.09
CA PHE A 3 -3.70 6.52 11.52
C PHE A 3 -5.16 6.81 11.87
N ALA A 4 -6.02 6.77 10.87
CA ALA A 4 -7.46 6.86 11.02
C ALA A 4 -8.06 5.49 10.65
N PHE A 5 -8.93 4.97 11.51
CA PHE A 5 -9.67 3.73 11.31
C PHE A 5 -11.14 4.07 11.06
N ASP A 6 -11.86 3.20 10.37
CA ASP A 6 -13.31 3.31 10.24
C ASP A 6 -14.05 2.61 11.41
N GLY A 7 -15.38 2.55 11.34
CA GLY A 7 -16.24 2.18 12.47
C GLY A 7 -16.08 0.74 12.97
N ASP A 8 -15.71 -0.19 12.09
CA ASP A 8 -15.44 -1.60 12.36
C ASP A 8 -13.97 -1.99 12.14
N ALA A 9 -13.11 -1.01 11.85
CA ALA A 9 -11.66 -1.13 11.74
C ALA A 9 -11.16 -2.08 10.64
N ASP A 10 -11.97 -2.31 9.59
CA ASP A 10 -11.53 -3.06 8.41
C ASP A 10 -10.79 -2.15 7.40
N ARG A 11 -10.94 -0.83 7.51
CA ARG A 11 -10.26 0.17 6.70
C ARG A 11 -9.42 1.11 7.53
N ARG A 12 -8.38 1.62 6.88
CA ARG A 12 -7.49 2.62 7.46
C ARG A 12 -6.98 3.60 6.42
N LEU A 13 -6.71 4.82 6.88
CA LEU A 13 -5.94 5.85 6.19
C LEU A 13 -4.79 6.27 7.10
N ALA A 14 -3.66 6.63 6.51
CA ALA A 14 -2.54 7.16 7.25
C ALA A 14 -2.25 8.61 6.87
N VAL A 15 -1.51 9.31 7.72
CA VAL A 15 -1.03 10.67 7.47
C VAL A 15 0.46 10.72 7.81
N ASN A 16 1.26 11.24 6.89
CA ASN A 16 2.71 11.37 7.09
C ASN A 16 3.07 12.60 7.94
N GLU A 17 4.37 12.78 8.19
CA GLU A 17 4.95 13.90 8.96
C GLU A 17 4.69 15.29 8.36
N HIS A 18 4.36 15.35 7.08
CA HIS A 18 4.01 16.58 6.37
C HIS A 18 2.50 16.87 6.36
N GLY A 19 1.70 16.05 7.03
CA GLY A 19 0.24 16.17 7.03
C GLY A 19 -0.41 15.71 5.72
N LYS A 20 0.33 15.02 4.84
CA LYS A 20 -0.21 14.48 3.59
C LYS A 20 -0.92 13.14 3.87
N LEU A 21 -2.08 12.97 3.25
CA LEU A 21 -2.80 11.70 3.23
C LEU A 21 -1.96 10.61 2.58
N VAL A 22 -1.93 9.45 3.22
CA VAL A 22 -1.37 8.20 2.73
C VAL A 22 -2.51 7.19 2.60
N ASP A 23 -2.87 6.89 1.36
CA ASP A 23 -4.04 6.06 1.06
C ASP A 23 -3.71 4.55 0.99
N GLY A 24 -4.72 3.75 0.66
CA GLY A 24 -4.58 2.29 0.60
C GLY A 24 -3.57 1.82 -0.44
N ASP A 25 -3.42 2.52 -1.57
CA ASP A 25 -2.49 2.14 -2.63
C ASP A 25 -1.04 2.38 -2.19
N GLU A 26 -0.76 3.54 -1.57
CA GLU A 26 0.55 3.84 -0.99
C GLU A 26 0.90 2.86 0.14
N ILE A 27 -0.05 2.52 1.00
CA ILE A 27 0.13 1.54 2.08
C ILE A 27 0.45 0.15 1.51
N LEU A 28 -0.31 -0.31 0.51
CA LEU A 28 -0.09 -1.61 -0.13
C LEU A 28 1.27 -1.68 -0.82
N TYR A 29 1.71 -0.60 -1.44
CA TYR A 29 3.04 -0.54 -2.07
C TYR A 29 4.16 -0.67 -1.04
N ILE A 30 4.09 0.09 0.06
CA ILE A 30 5.10 0.05 1.14
C ILE A 30 5.18 -1.36 1.74
N LEU A 31 4.03 -1.97 2.05
CA LEU A 31 3.99 -3.32 2.62
C LEU A 31 4.46 -4.39 1.62
N GLY A 32 4.02 -4.29 0.36
CA GLY A 32 4.43 -5.22 -0.70
C GLY A 32 5.95 -5.19 -0.93
N GLN A 33 6.53 -4.00 -1.05
CA GLN A 33 7.97 -3.84 -1.19
C GLN A 33 8.73 -4.41 0.03
N TYR A 34 8.29 -4.06 1.24
CA TYR A 34 8.92 -4.57 2.46
C TYR A 34 8.88 -6.11 2.53
N LEU A 35 7.74 -6.72 2.22
CA LEU A 35 7.60 -8.18 2.22
C LEU A 35 8.44 -8.85 1.13
N ARG A 36 8.53 -8.23 -0.05
CA ARG A 36 9.37 -8.71 -1.16
C ARG A 36 10.86 -8.69 -0.79
N ASP A 37 11.34 -7.58 -0.24
CA ASP A 37 12.74 -7.43 0.19
C ASP A 37 13.12 -8.45 1.30
N LYS A 38 12.13 -8.93 2.05
CA LYS A 38 12.30 -9.98 3.07
C LYS A 38 12.13 -11.40 2.54
N GLY A 39 11.80 -11.57 1.25
CA GLY A 39 11.48 -12.88 0.67
C GLY A 39 10.19 -13.50 1.23
N MET A 40 9.30 -12.68 1.78
CA MET A 40 8.05 -13.09 2.42
C MET A 40 6.81 -12.81 1.55
N LEU A 41 6.98 -12.08 0.45
CA LEU A 41 5.89 -11.84 -0.48
C LEU A 41 5.66 -13.10 -1.33
N LYS A 42 4.49 -13.72 -1.16
CA LYS A 42 4.13 -14.92 -1.91
C LYS A 42 4.03 -14.59 -3.41
N GLU A 43 4.76 -15.37 -4.22
CA GLU A 43 4.76 -15.23 -5.69
C GLU A 43 5.10 -13.81 -6.17
N ASP A 44 5.80 -13.03 -5.34
CA ASP A 44 6.12 -11.61 -5.58
C ASP A 44 4.91 -10.76 -6.05
N THR A 45 3.69 -11.12 -5.63
CA THR A 45 2.45 -10.56 -6.17
C THR A 45 1.63 -9.82 -5.10
N VAL A 46 1.12 -8.64 -5.45
CA VAL A 46 0.13 -7.89 -4.66
C VAL A 46 -1.20 -7.83 -5.42
N VAL A 47 -2.30 -8.24 -4.77
CA VAL A 47 -3.64 -8.21 -5.36
C VAL A 47 -4.32 -6.88 -5.01
N SER A 48 -4.81 -6.17 -6.03
CA SER A 48 -5.60 -4.94 -5.88
C SER A 48 -6.87 -5.02 -6.73
N THR A 49 -7.80 -4.07 -6.53
CA THR A 49 -8.96 -3.92 -7.42
C THR A 49 -8.60 -3.08 -8.65
N VAL A 50 -9.48 -3.04 -9.65
CA VAL A 50 -9.35 -2.18 -10.84
C VAL A 50 -9.37 -0.68 -10.53
N MET A 51 -9.79 -0.29 -9.31
CA MET A 51 -9.87 1.11 -8.88
C MET A 51 -8.53 1.65 -8.36
N ALA A 52 -7.50 0.79 -8.19
CA ALA A 52 -6.18 1.23 -7.77
C ALA A 52 -5.56 2.20 -8.79
N ASN A 53 -4.81 3.18 -8.30
CA ASN A 53 -4.22 4.22 -9.11
C ASN A 53 -3.17 3.66 -10.09
N LEU A 54 -3.06 4.26 -11.27
CA LEU A 54 -2.03 3.97 -12.26
C LEU A 54 -0.60 4.05 -11.68
N GLY A 55 -0.35 4.96 -10.73
CA GLY A 55 0.94 5.08 -10.03
C GLY A 55 1.32 3.79 -9.30
N PHE A 56 0.38 3.22 -8.55
CA PHE A 56 0.54 1.94 -7.85
C PHE A 56 0.87 0.81 -8.83
N MET A 57 0.10 0.70 -9.92
CA MET A 57 0.31 -0.32 -10.95
C MET A 57 1.68 -0.21 -11.63
N LYS A 58 2.16 1.02 -11.89
CA LYS A 58 3.49 1.25 -12.48
C LYS A 58 4.61 0.91 -11.50
N CYS A 59 4.44 1.21 -10.21
CA CYS A 59 5.43 0.91 -9.20
C CYS A 59 5.59 -0.61 -8.98
N GLN A 60 4.49 -1.38 -9.03
CA GLN A 60 4.55 -2.85 -9.01
C GLN A 60 5.36 -3.40 -10.20
N LYS A 61 5.06 -2.94 -11.42
CA LYS A 61 5.80 -3.36 -12.64
C LYS A 61 7.29 -3.00 -12.68
N ARG A 62 7.73 -2.01 -11.89
CA ARG A 62 9.16 -1.66 -11.78
C ARG A 62 9.91 -2.54 -10.80
N LEU A 63 9.18 -3.24 -9.94
CA LEU A 63 9.76 -4.19 -9.02
C LEU A 63 9.94 -5.55 -9.71
N ASP A 64 9.04 -5.95 -10.61
CA ASP A 64 9.20 -7.12 -11.51
C ASP A 64 10.53 -7.12 -12.28
#